data_AF-A0A1C7N1B4-F1
#
_entry.id   AF-A0A1C7N1B4-F1
#
_cell.length_a   1.000
_cell.length_b   1.000
_cell.length_c   1.000
_cell.angle_alpha   90.00
_cell.angle_beta   90.00
_cell.angle_gamma   90.00
#
_symmetry.space_group_name_H-M   'P 1'
#
loop_
_entity.id
_entity.type
_entity.pdbx_description
1 polymer ?
#
loop_
_entity_poly.entity_id
_entity_poly.type
_entity_poly.pdbx_seq_one_letter_code
_entity_poly.pdbx_strand_id
1 'polypeptide(L)'
;MDFVQSTVQQTNLASLLGLHLGLSLLGAVASNPTYNIPIFFFGIWAYNNRDSTTPLKTFTGSLGFSIFLDLIWFYLHGNNALNESGFGFAKFFNIVSLFAKPFTVYSSINILKERGDSLNVGSWSDAPGAFPSSGYQNVRDGDSAEFP
;
A
#
# COMPACT_ATOMS: atom_id res chain seq x y z
N MET A 1 -23.12 16.94 -14.78
CA MET A 1 -22.54 15.71 -14.19
C MET A 1 -21.11 15.47 -14.66
N ASP A 2 -20.64 16.27 -15.63
CA ASP A 2 -19.35 16.16 -16.29
C ASP A 2 -18.17 16.65 -15.44
N PHE A 3 -18.39 17.60 -14.52
CA PHE A 3 -17.35 18.05 -13.58
C PHE A 3 -16.96 16.97 -12.56
N VAL A 4 -17.95 16.19 -12.10
CA VAL A 4 -17.68 15.06 -11.20
C VAL A 4 -17.00 13.93 -11.98
N GLN A 5 -17.42 13.65 -13.21
CA GLN A 5 -16.79 12.65 -14.05
C GLN A 5 -15.37 13.06 -14.50
N SER A 6 -15.12 14.33 -14.80
CA SER A 6 -13.79 14.85 -15.14
C SER A 6 -12.88 14.89 -13.93
N THR A 7 -13.41 15.23 -12.75
CA THR A 7 -12.66 15.15 -11.49
C THR A 7 -12.38 13.70 -11.14
N VAL A 8 -13.32 12.77 -11.35
CA VAL A 8 -13.17 11.31 -11.13
C VAL A 8 -12.19 10.68 -12.15
N GLN A 9 -12.21 11.09 -13.41
CA GLN A 9 -11.22 10.71 -14.42
C GLN A 9 -9.83 11.34 -14.16
N GLN A 10 -9.80 12.54 -13.59
CA GLN A 10 -8.57 13.22 -13.13
C GLN A 10 -8.19 12.85 -11.69
N THR A 11 -8.95 11.98 -11.01
CA THR A 11 -8.55 11.46 -9.70
C THR A 11 -7.52 10.36 -9.95
N ASN A 12 -6.39 10.80 -10.49
CA ASN A 12 -5.25 9.99 -10.77
C ASN A 12 -4.78 9.42 -9.43
N LEU A 13 -4.53 8.11 -9.37
CA LEU A 13 -4.00 7.47 -8.16
C LEU A 13 -2.79 8.24 -7.62
N ALA A 14 -1.98 8.82 -8.51
CA ALA A 14 -0.89 9.73 -8.16
C ALA A 14 -1.33 10.93 -7.28
N SER A 15 -2.46 11.57 -7.58
CA SER A 15 -3.01 12.68 -6.80
C SER A 15 -3.46 12.21 -5.41
N LEU A 16 -4.08 11.03 -5.31
CA LEU A 16 -4.50 10.43 -4.03
C LEU A 16 -3.31 10.02 -3.18
N LEU A 17 -2.29 9.45 -3.80
CA LEU A 17 -1.02 9.08 -3.17
C LEU A 17 -0.28 10.32 -2.68
N GLY A 18 -0.22 11.39 -3.49
CA GLY A 18 0.39 12.66 -3.11
C GLY A 18 -0.34 13.34 -1.95
N LEU A 19 -1.68 13.34 -1.98
CA LEU A 19 -2.50 13.81 -0.87
C LEU A 19 -2.21 13.01 0.41
N HIS A 20 -2.23 11.68 0.34
CA HIS A 20 -1.92 10.84 1.50
C HIS A 20 -0.52 11.02 2.05
N LEU A 21 0.46 11.16 1.16
CA LEU A 21 1.84 11.44 1.57
C LEU A 21 1.92 12.79 2.26
N GLY A 22 1.25 13.82 1.73
CA GLY A 22 1.14 15.13 2.35
C GLY A 22 0.49 15.08 3.74
N LEU A 23 -0.66 14.41 3.88
CA LEU A 23 -1.31 14.22 5.18
C LEU A 23 -0.45 13.40 6.15
N SER A 24 0.27 12.38 5.66
CA SER A 24 1.14 11.55 6.49
C SER A 24 2.37 12.33 6.96
N LEU A 25 2.94 13.19 6.10
CA LEU A 25 4.05 14.08 6.45
C LEU A 25 3.62 15.15 7.46
N LEU A 26 2.49 15.83 7.21
CA LEU A 26 1.94 16.81 8.16
C LEU A 26 1.55 16.15 9.48
N GLY A 27 1.01 14.95 9.43
CA GLY A 27 0.71 14.16 10.62
C GLY A 27 1.97 13.71 11.35
N ALA A 28 3.06 13.37 10.68
CA ALA A 28 4.33 12.95 11.30
C ALA A 28 5.09 14.08 12.00
N VAL A 29 4.75 15.35 11.72
CA VAL A 29 5.17 16.48 12.57
C VAL A 29 4.54 16.37 13.98
N ALA A 30 3.47 15.59 14.12
CA ALA A 30 2.83 15.21 15.36
C ALA A 30 2.93 13.68 15.58
N SER A 31 2.40 13.17 16.70
CA SER A 31 2.35 11.71 16.98
C SER A 31 1.38 11.00 16.03
N ASN A 32 1.89 10.50 14.91
CA ASN A 32 1.12 9.75 13.92
C ASN A 32 1.84 8.41 13.61
N PRO A 33 1.13 7.37 13.10
CA PRO A 33 1.74 6.09 12.85
C PRO A 33 2.82 6.18 11.76
N THR A 34 4.04 5.80 12.13
CA THR A 34 5.25 5.93 11.29
C THR A 34 5.20 5.04 10.04
N TYR A 35 4.37 3.99 10.04
CA TYR A 35 4.22 3.07 8.92
C TYR A 35 3.50 3.67 7.70
N ASN A 36 2.75 4.77 7.85
CA ASN A 36 1.98 5.34 6.75
C ASN A 36 2.87 5.93 5.64
N ILE A 37 3.94 6.64 6.01
CA ILE A 37 4.88 7.26 5.06
C ILE A 37 5.51 6.22 4.10
N PRO A 38 6.18 5.15 4.56
CA PRO A 38 6.82 4.19 3.67
C PRO A 38 5.80 3.46 2.77
N ILE A 39 4.58 3.22 3.24
CA ILE A 39 3.51 2.60 2.43
C ILE A 39 3.11 3.51 1.25
N PHE A 40 2.98 4.82 1.47
CA PHE A 40 2.63 5.76 0.38
C PHE A 40 3.79 6.00 -0.59
N PHE A 41 5.03 6.04 -0.11
CA PHE A 41 6.20 6.04 -1.00
C PHE A 41 6.26 4.79 -1.88
N PHE A 42 6.02 3.62 -1.28
CA PHE A 42 5.91 2.37 -2.04
C PHE A 42 4.77 2.43 -3.06
N GLY A 43 3.63 3.02 -2.71
CA GLY A 43 2.52 3.23 -3.64
C GLY A 43 2.86 4.11 -4.85
N ILE A 44 3.61 5.20 -4.64
CA ILE A 44 4.08 6.07 -5.74
C ILE A 44 5.01 5.29 -6.67
N TRP A 45 5.95 4.53 -6.09
CA TRP A 45 6.85 3.69 -6.87
C TRP A 45 6.08 2.60 -7.64
N ALA A 46 5.16 1.89 -6.99
CA ALA A 46 4.34 0.83 -7.59
C ALA A 46 3.41 1.35 -8.70
N TYR A 47 2.92 2.58 -8.57
CA TYR A 47 2.14 3.23 -9.62
C TYR A 47 3.00 3.53 -10.86
N ASN A 48 4.21 4.07 -10.64
CA ASN A 48 5.15 4.42 -11.71
C ASN A 48 5.77 3.18 -12.38
N ASN A 49 5.90 2.07 -11.65
CA ASN A 49 6.34 0.80 -12.21
C ASN A 49 5.20 0.18 -13.06
N ARG A 50 5.33 0.27 -14.39
CA ARG A 50 4.34 -0.27 -15.34
C ARG A 50 4.73 -1.62 -15.93
N ASP A 51 5.97 -2.07 -15.69
CA ASP A 51 6.50 -3.32 -16.24
C ASP A 51 5.85 -4.56 -15.60
N SER A 52 5.32 -4.41 -14.38
CA SER A 52 4.63 -5.47 -13.66
C SER A 52 3.40 -4.94 -12.91
N THR A 53 2.37 -5.77 -12.81
CA THR A 53 1.16 -5.50 -12.01
C THR A 53 1.33 -5.93 -10.55
N THR A 54 2.32 -6.76 -10.24
CA THR A 54 2.56 -7.29 -8.89
C THR A 54 2.84 -6.20 -7.84
N PRO A 55 3.65 -5.16 -8.11
CA PRO A 55 3.83 -4.05 -7.17
C PRO A 55 2.53 -3.37 -6.74
N LEU A 56 1.64 -3.16 -7.70
CA LEU A 56 0.37 -2.51 -7.45
C LEU A 56 -0.58 -3.40 -6.63
N LYS A 57 -0.52 -4.72 -6.81
CA LYS A 57 -1.23 -5.71 -5.97
C LYS A 57 -0.72 -5.68 -4.53
N THR A 58 0.60 -5.80 -4.35
CA THR A 58 1.22 -5.74 -3.02
C THR A 58 0.88 -4.44 -2.33
N PHE A 59 0.94 -3.31 -3.03
CA PHE A 59 0.54 -2.01 -2.49
C PHE A 59 -0.93 -2.00 -2.06
N THR A 60 -1.83 -2.51 -2.89
CA THR A 60 -3.27 -2.57 -2.57
C THR A 60 -3.53 -3.42 -1.32
N GLY A 61 -2.86 -4.57 -1.20
CA GLY A 61 -2.93 -5.41 -0.01
C GLY A 61 -2.36 -4.74 1.25
N SER A 62 -1.17 -4.15 1.16
CA SER A 62 -0.53 -3.43 2.26
C SER A 62 -1.35 -2.21 2.69
N LEU A 63 -1.96 -1.48 1.75
CA LEU A 63 -2.83 -0.35 2.06
C LEU A 63 -4.11 -0.82 2.76
N GLY A 64 -4.71 -1.93 2.31
CA GLY A 64 -5.83 -2.58 3.00
C GLY A 64 -5.48 -2.97 4.44
N PHE A 65 -4.33 -3.60 4.64
CA PHE A 65 -3.83 -3.95 5.98
C PHE A 65 -3.56 -2.70 6.84
N SER A 66 -3.08 -1.61 6.24
CA SER A 66 -2.84 -0.35 6.96
C SER A 66 -4.12 0.28 7.53
N ILE A 67 -5.28 0.07 6.89
CA ILE A 67 -6.58 0.53 7.42
C ILE A 67 -6.89 -0.19 8.74
N PHE A 68 -6.60 -1.49 8.81
CA PHE A 68 -6.79 -2.28 10.02
C PHE A 68 -5.82 -1.84 11.14
N LEU A 69 -4.56 -1.56 10.79
CA LEU A 69 -3.58 -1.01 11.73
C LEU A 69 -3.99 0.36 12.27
N ASP A 70 -4.54 1.25 11.43
CA ASP A 70 -5.01 2.56 11.88
C ASP A 70 -6.18 2.44 12.85
N LEU A 71 -7.11 1.50 12.64
CA LEU A 71 -8.20 1.21 13.58
C LEU A 71 -7.67 0.73 14.94
N ILE A 72 -6.64 -0.13 14.95
CA ILE A 72 -5.96 -0.54 16.18
C ILE A 72 -5.28 0.65 16.84
N TRP A 73 -4.61 1.52 16.07
CA TRP A 73 -3.94 2.70 16.60
C TRP A 73 -4.95 3.65 17.26
N PHE A 74 -6.11 3.89 16.63
CA PHE A 74 -7.20 4.67 17.21
C PHE A 74 -7.80 4.03 18.46
N TYR A 75 -7.91 2.70 18.52
CA TYR A 75 -8.39 2.01 19.71
C TYR A 75 -7.40 2.17 20.88
N LEU A 76 -6.10 2.03 20.61
CA LEU A 76 -5.05 2.08 21.62
C LEU A 76 -4.79 3.51 22.14
N HIS A 77 -4.80 4.50 21.24
CA HIS A 77 -4.51 5.91 21.57
C HIS A 77 -5.76 6.77 21.75
N GLY A 78 -6.96 6.20 21.52
CA GLY A 78 -8.23 6.94 21.51
C GLY A 78 -8.59 7.67 22.81
N ASN A 79 -8.07 7.18 23.93
CA ASN A 79 -8.27 7.77 25.27
C ASN A 79 -7.19 8.75 25.70
N ASN A 80 -6.28 9.15 24.81
CA ASN A 80 -5.27 10.18 25.10
C ASN A 80 -4.44 9.85 26.36
N ALA A 81 -4.11 8.57 26.55
CA ALA A 81 -3.48 8.05 27.77
C ALA A 81 -2.09 8.65 28.09
N LEU A 82 -1.46 9.31 27.10
CA LEU A 82 -0.08 9.80 27.17
C LEU A 82 0.03 11.34 27.25
N ASN A 83 -1.09 12.09 27.31
CA ASN A 83 -1.11 13.57 27.38
C ASN A 83 -0.17 14.24 26.33
N GLU A 84 -0.15 13.71 25.12
CA GLU A 84 0.77 14.20 24.09
C GLU A 84 0.28 15.54 23.51
N SER A 85 1.14 16.55 23.58
CA SER A 85 0.96 17.83 22.89
C SER A 85 0.81 17.59 21.39
N GLY A 86 -0.30 18.05 20.79
CA GLY A 86 -0.57 17.90 19.36
C GLY A 86 -1.37 16.66 18.96
N PHE A 87 -1.82 15.83 19.92
CA PHE A 87 -2.63 14.63 19.63
C PHE A 87 -3.91 14.92 18.83
N GLY A 88 -4.61 16.03 19.13
CA GLY A 88 -5.82 16.43 18.39
C GLY A 88 -5.56 16.77 16.92
N PHE A 89 -4.42 17.40 16.63
CA PHE A 89 -3.99 17.73 15.27
C PHE A 89 -3.65 16.45 14.50
N ALA A 90 -2.83 15.55 15.07
CA ALA A 90 -2.53 14.25 14.47
C ALA A 90 -3.79 13.43 14.22
N LYS A 91 -4.71 13.38 15.20
CA LYS A 91 -5.98 12.66 15.13
C LYS A 91 -6.84 13.15 13.95
N PHE A 92 -6.92 14.46 13.72
CA PHE A 92 -7.66 15.01 12.59
C PHE A 92 -7.09 14.53 11.25
N PHE A 93 -5.78 14.69 11.02
CA PHE A 93 -5.14 14.25 9.78
C PHE A 93 -5.24 12.74 9.56
N ASN A 94 -5.13 11.95 10.63
CA ASN A 94 -5.23 10.51 10.57
C ASN A 94 -6.67 10.05 10.26
N ILE A 95 -7.69 10.72 10.82
CA ILE A 95 -9.10 10.44 10.47
C ILE A 95 -9.37 10.77 9.00
N VAL A 96 -8.90 11.94 8.52
CA VAL A 96 -9.06 12.31 7.10
C VAL A 96 -8.34 11.31 6.19
N SER A 97 -7.14 10.87 6.57
CA SER A 97 -6.41 9.81 5.85
C SER A 97 -7.18 8.48 5.88
N LEU A 98 -7.78 8.09 7.00
CA LEU A 98 -8.54 6.84 7.12
C LEU A 98 -9.71 6.79 6.14
N PHE A 99 -10.43 7.91 5.98
CA PHE A 99 -11.51 8.00 5.00
C PHE A 99 -11.01 8.01 3.55
N ALA A 100 -9.84 8.59 3.29
CA ALA A 100 -9.25 8.65 1.95
C ALA A 100 -8.65 7.30 1.50
N LYS A 101 -8.23 6.42 2.43
CA LYS A 101 -7.65 5.10 2.12
C LYS A 101 -8.58 4.19 1.32
N PRO A 102 -9.87 3.98 1.66
CA PRO A 102 -10.82 3.22 0.85
C PRO A 102 -10.93 3.70 -0.60
N PHE A 103 -10.91 5.03 -0.83
CA PHE A 103 -10.90 5.59 -2.18
C PHE A 103 -9.58 5.25 -2.92
N THR A 104 -8.47 5.21 -2.19
CA THR A 104 -7.15 4.82 -2.75
C THR A 104 -7.13 3.36 -3.12
N VAL A 105 -7.68 2.47 -2.28
CA VAL A 105 -7.87 1.04 -2.59
C VAL A 105 -8.73 0.89 -3.84
N TYR A 106 -9.86 1.59 -3.90
CA TYR A 106 -10.76 1.49 -5.05
C TYR A 106 -10.09 1.94 -6.35
N SER A 107 -9.35 3.05 -6.30
CA SER A 107 -8.58 3.58 -7.44
C SER A 107 -7.48 2.60 -7.87
N SER A 108 -6.73 2.01 -6.94
CA SER A 108 -5.68 1.05 -7.27
C SER A 108 -6.23 -0.24 -7.89
N ILE A 109 -7.40 -0.68 -7.44
CA ILE A 109 -8.12 -1.82 -8.03
C ILE A 109 -8.56 -1.52 -9.46
N ASN A 110 -9.08 -0.32 -9.72
CA ASN A 110 -9.50 0.04 -11.08
C ASN A 110 -8.31 0.09 -12.03
N ILE A 111 -7.17 0.65 -11.61
CA ILE A 111 -5.95 0.64 -12.41
C ILE A 111 -5.44 -0.79 -12.63
N LEU A 112 -5.57 -1.67 -11.64
CA LEU A 112 -5.19 -3.07 -11.78
C LEU A 112 -6.05 -3.78 -12.84
N LYS A 113 -7.36 -3.52 -12.83
CA LYS A 113 -8.30 -4.01 -13.85
C LYS A 113 -8.00 -3.44 -15.24
N GLU A 114 -7.67 -2.16 -15.34
CA GLU A 114 -7.24 -1.51 -16.59
C GLU A 114 -5.96 -2.13 -17.16
N ARG A 115 -5.05 -2.59 -16.29
CA ARG A 115 -3.84 -3.34 -16.67
C ARG A 115 -4.13 -4.82 -17.02
N GLY A 116 -5.40 -5.23 -17.05
CA GLY A 116 -5.81 -6.58 -17.42
C GLY A 116 -5.64 -7.62 -16.32
N ASP A 117 -5.47 -7.18 -15.07
CA ASP A 117 -5.17 -8.07 -13.95
C ASP A 117 -6.25 -7.98 -12.85
N SER A 118 -6.46 -9.10 -12.16
CA SER A 118 -7.42 -9.18 -11.07
C SER A 118 -6.71 -9.12 -9.71
N LEU A 119 -7.43 -8.66 -8.69
CA LEU A 119 -6.99 -8.76 -7.29
C LEU A 119 -7.02 -10.23 -6.86
N ASN A 120 -5.99 -10.97 -7.25
CA ASN A 120 -5.67 -12.24 -6.61
C ASN A 120 -4.71 -11.95 -5.46
N VAL A 121 -5.02 -12.46 -4.27
CA VAL A 121 -4.12 -12.40 -3.11
C VAL A 121 -2.98 -13.36 -3.42
N GLY A 122 -2.00 -12.87 -4.19
CA GLY A 122 -0.83 -13.64 -4.61
C GLY A 122 0.00 -14.10 -3.42
N SER A 123 0.90 -15.03 -3.68
CA SER A 123 1.84 -15.48 -2.66
C SER A 123 2.81 -14.34 -2.34
N TRP A 124 3.22 -14.19 -1.07
CA TRP A 124 4.23 -13.19 -0.68
C TRP A 124 5.55 -13.40 -1.45
N SER A 125 5.80 -14.63 -1.94
CA SER A 125 6.90 -14.96 -2.84
C SER A 125 6.88 -14.22 -4.18
N ASP A 126 5.72 -13.72 -4.59
CA ASP A 126 5.54 -13.02 -5.85
C ASP A 126 5.71 -11.50 -5.67
N ALA A 127 5.77 -11.02 -4.42
CA ALA A 127 5.90 -9.59 -4.14
C ALA A 127 7.20 -9.03 -4.76
N PRO A 128 7.20 -7.76 -5.20
CA PRO A 128 8.37 -7.17 -5.83
C PRO A 128 9.56 -7.19 -4.88
N GLY A 129 10.68 -7.74 -5.34
CA GLY A 129 11.88 -7.89 -4.51
C GLY A 129 11.84 -9.02 -3.50
N ALA A 130 10.79 -9.86 -3.49
CA ALA A 130 10.78 -11.10 -2.74
C ALA A 130 11.85 -12.07 -3.30
N PHE A 131 12.52 -12.78 -2.40
CA PHE A 131 13.44 -13.84 -2.80
C PHE A 131 12.64 -14.98 -3.45
N PRO A 132 13.06 -15.49 -4.63
CA PRO A 132 12.35 -16.57 -5.28
C PRO A 132 12.39 -17.81 -4.37
N SER A 133 11.21 -18.21 -3.87
CA SER A 133 11.00 -19.45 -3.10
C SER A 133 11.48 -20.70 -3.85
N SER A 134 11.53 -20.62 -5.19
CA SER A 134 11.98 -21.69 -6.09
C SER A 134 13.35 -21.39 -6.75
N GLY A 135 14.23 -20.63 -6.08
CA GLY A 135 15.55 -20.26 -6.60
C GLY A 135 16.63 -21.33 -6.49
N TYR A 136 16.42 -22.39 -5.71
CA TYR A 136 17.28 -23.57 -5.72
C TYR A 136 16.72 -24.56 -6.75
N GLN A 137 17.06 -24.34 -8.02
CA GLN A 137 17.13 -25.45 -8.94
C GLN A 137 18.27 -26.32 -8.40
N ASN A 138 17.93 -27.38 -7.65
CA ASN A 138 18.89 -28.42 -7.35
C ASN A 138 19.45 -28.84 -8.72
N VAL A 139 20.75 -28.61 -8.94
CA VAL A 139 21.44 -29.15 -10.10
C VAL A 139 21.04 -30.62 -10.13
N ARG A 140 20.41 -31.06 -11.23
CA ARG A 140 19.99 -32.44 -11.44
C ARG A 140 21.18 -33.30 -11.01
N ASP A 141 21.05 -34.00 -9.88
CA ASP A 141 22.07 -34.95 -9.42
C ASP A 141 22.34 -35.82 -10.63
N GLY A 142 23.53 -35.64 -11.21
CA GLY A 142 23.92 -36.33 -12.43
C GLY A 142 23.71 -37.82 -12.21
N ASP A 143 23.12 -38.49 -13.19
CA ASP A 143 23.02 -39.94 -13.28
C ASP A 143 24.30 -40.58 -12.75
N SER A 144 24.25 -41.05 -11.50
CA SER A 144 25.31 -41.88 -10.91
C SER A 144 25.16 -43.35 -11.30
N ALA A 145 24.35 -43.63 -12.32
CA ALA A 145 24.07 -44.97 -12.83
C ALA A 145 24.85 -45.35 -14.09
N GLU A 146 25.72 -44.48 -14.62
CA GLU A 146 26.48 -44.76 -15.85
C GLU A 146 28.00 -44.77 -15.62
N PHE A 147 28.52 -45.72 -14.83
CA PHE A 147 29.87 -46.27 -15.09
C PHE A 147 29.91 -47.77 -14.74
N PRO A 148 30.25 -48.66 -15.71
CA PRO A 148 30.31 -50.11 -15.51
C PRO A 148 31.51 -50.57 -14.67
#